data_AF-A0A7S1ZEH8-F1
#
_entry.id   AF-A0A7S1ZEH8-F1
#
_cell.length_a   1.000
_cell.length_b   1.000
_cell.length_c   1.000
_cell.angle_alpha   90.00
_cell.angle_beta   90.00
_cell.angle_gamma   90.00
#
_symmetry.space_group_name_H-M   'P 1'
#
loop_
_entity.id
_entity.type
_entity.pdbx_description
1 polymer ?
#
loop_
_entity_poly.entity_id
_entity_poly.type
_entity_poly.pdbx_seq_one_letter_code
_entity_poly.pdbx_strand_id
1 'polypeptide(L)'
;SHTLRCLRNLTGSVEEPIYFYSDSNDLVRYMVEELKNETFLDMHADWFQNNEVDSNALSVVKPLQLVGRDMSERNAHIDRNKGMKVHEYYNVFADLIIGIGARCISYGLGYYAVLAMKIANTQCRILSTKETWGVYVKANERVCEVENPLGAKVIESLRFRDRNATQS
;
A
#
# COMPACT_ATOMS: atom_id res chain seq x y z
N SER A 1 -3.21 4.11 5.45
CA SER A 1 -4.58 4.66 5.57
C SER A 1 -4.76 6.00 4.85
N HIS A 2 -3.81 6.96 4.97
CA HIS A 2 -3.92 8.30 4.37
C HIS A 2 -4.11 8.33 2.84
N THR A 3 -3.25 7.63 2.09
CA THR A 3 -3.33 7.50 0.62
C THR A 3 -4.70 7.02 0.14
N LEU A 4 -5.29 6.03 0.82
CA LEU A 4 -6.60 5.48 0.47
C LEU A 4 -7.75 6.45 0.78
N ARG A 5 -7.68 7.21 1.88
CA ARG A 5 -8.66 8.28 2.18
C ARG A 5 -8.62 9.36 1.11
N CYS A 6 -7.42 9.79 0.74
CA CYS A 6 -7.23 10.78 -0.31
C CYS A 6 -7.77 10.29 -1.67
N LEU A 7 -7.47 9.05 -2.05
CA LEU A 7 -7.99 8.46 -3.29
C LEU A 7 -9.53 8.43 -3.28
N ARG A 8 -10.14 7.96 -2.19
CA ARG A 8 -11.61 7.92 -2.04
C ARG A 8 -12.25 9.30 -2.19
N ASN A 9 -11.68 10.33 -1.54
CA ASN A 9 -12.20 11.69 -1.63
C ASN A 9 -12.10 12.26 -3.05
N LEU A 10 -11.11 11.84 -3.83
CA LEU A 10 -10.88 12.34 -5.19
C LEU A 10 -11.63 11.58 -6.27
N THR A 11 -11.86 10.27 -6.10
CA THR A 11 -12.49 9.44 -7.13
C THR A 11 -14.00 9.39 -7.03
N GLY A 12 -14.59 9.64 -5.85
CA GLY A 12 -16.05 9.79 -5.63
C GLY A 12 -16.92 8.56 -5.92
N SER A 13 -16.38 7.56 -6.61
CA SER A 13 -17.02 6.30 -7.00
C SER A 13 -16.37 5.14 -6.26
N VAL A 14 -17.20 4.31 -5.64
CA VAL A 14 -16.83 3.11 -4.88
C VAL A 14 -16.85 1.85 -5.78
N GLU A 15 -17.22 1.99 -7.06
CA GLU A 15 -17.42 0.85 -7.96
C GLU A 15 -16.13 0.37 -8.65
N GLU A 16 -15.10 1.20 -8.75
CA GLU A 16 -13.84 0.78 -9.36
C GLU A 16 -12.93 0.11 -8.33
N PRO A 17 -12.34 -1.06 -8.64
CA PRO A 17 -11.40 -1.71 -7.75
C PRO A 17 -10.14 -0.85 -7.59
N ILE A 18 -9.68 -0.71 -6.35
CA ILE A 18 -8.43 -0.02 -6.03
C ILE A 18 -7.34 -1.09 -5.91
N TYR A 19 -6.39 -1.06 -6.83
CA TYR A 19 -5.23 -1.94 -6.76
C TYR A 19 -4.23 -1.42 -5.72
N PHE A 20 -3.99 -2.22 -4.68
CA PHE A 20 -3.04 -1.96 -3.63
C PHE A 20 -1.81 -2.85 -3.82
N TYR A 21 -0.64 -2.23 -3.94
CA TYR A 21 0.64 -2.92 -4.01
C TYR A 21 1.67 -2.25 -3.08
N SER A 22 2.56 -3.05 -2.52
CA SER A 22 3.64 -2.61 -1.64
C SER A 22 4.84 -3.55 -1.76
N ASP A 23 6.02 -3.02 -1.43
CA ASP A 23 7.26 -3.76 -1.22
C ASP A 23 7.27 -4.60 0.06
N SER A 24 6.13 -4.74 0.75
CA SER A 24 5.92 -5.65 1.89
C SER A 24 4.72 -6.56 1.63
N ASN A 25 4.96 -7.87 1.59
CA ASN A 25 3.89 -8.88 1.47
C ASN A 25 2.91 -8.79 2.64
N ASP A 26 3.39 -8.65 3.88
CA ASP A 26 2.52 -8.57 5.05
C ASP A 26 1.62 -7.33 5.01
N LEU A 27 2.12 -6.19 4.51
CA LEU A 27 1.26 -5.03 4.34
C LEU A 27 0.19 -5.23 3.27
N VAL A 28 0.51 -5.91 2.17
CA VAL A 28 -0.50 -6.26 1.16
C VAL A 28 -1.52 -7.23 1.75
N ARG A 29 -1.09 -8.26 2.49
CA ARG A 29 -1.96 -9.27 3.12
C ARG A 29 -2.91 -8.63 4.11
N TYR A 30 -2.33 -7.80 4.97
CA TYR A 30 -3.07 -7.06 5.97
C TYR A 30 -4.16 -6.21 5.33
N MET A 31 -3.79 -5.41 4.32
CA MET A 31 -4.70 -4.45 3.70
C MET A 31 -5.76 -5.09 2.78
N VAL A 32 -5.42 -6.16 2.06
CA VAL A 32 -6.29 -6.73 1.02
C VAL A 32 -7.14 -7.88 1.53
N GLU A 33 -6.61 -8.69 2.45
CA GLU A 33 -7.24 -9.93 2.93
C GLU A 33 -7.67 -9.83 4.40
N GLU A 34 -6.73 -9.56 5.32
CA GLU A 34 -6.98 -9.69 6.76
C GLU A 34 -7.98 -8.64 7.27
N LEU A 35 -7.87 -7.39 6.85
CA LEU A 35 -8.82 -6.32 7.23
C LEU A 35 -10.24 -6.52 6.71
N LYS A 36 -10.47 -7.50 5.83
CA LYS A 36 -11.80 -7.88 5.32
C LYS A 36 -12.27 -9.23 5.85
N ASN A 37 -11.43 -9.95 6.57
CA ASN A 37 -11.73 -11.29 7.09
C ASN A 37 -12.27 -11.18 8.51
N GLU A 38 -13.57 -11.41 8.70
CA GLU A 38 -14.22 -11.30 10.02
C GLU A 38 -13.60 -12.26 11.06
N THR A 39 -13.10 -13.43 10.66
CA THR A 39 -12.41 -14.34 11.60
C THR A 39 -11.10 -13.73 12.10
N PHE A 40 -10.34 -13.08 11.23
CA PHE A 40 -9.13 -12.37 11.62
C PHE A 40 -9.45 -11.19 12.55
N LEU A 41 -10.50 -10.43 12.23
CA LEU A 41 -10.93 -9.29 13.04
C LEU A 41 -11.34 -9.71 14.45
N ASP A 42 -12.06 -10.84 14.58
CA ASP A 42 -12.48 -11.38 15.87
C ASP A 42 -11.29 -11.90 16.69
N MET A 43 -10.36 -12.64 16.06
CA MET A 43 -9.16 -13.16 16.72
C MET A 43 -8.22 -12.05 17.21
N HIS A 44 -8.21 -10.91 16.53
CA HIS A 44 -7.34 -9.77 16.81
C HIS A 44 -8.12 -8.53 17.24
N ALA A 45 -9.27 -8.70 17.89
CA ALA A 45 -10.14 -7.60 18.28
C ALA A 45 -9.43 -6.56 19.17
N ASP A 46 -8.47 -7.00 19.98
CA ASP A 46 -7.64 -6.15 20.84
C ASP A 46 -6.79 -5.16 20.05
N TRP A 47 -6.33 -5.52 18.85
CA TRP A 47 -5.55 -4.63 17.99
C TRP A 47 -6.39 -3.43 17.56
N PHE A 48 -7.64 -3.68 17.16
CA PHE A 48 -8.53 -2.63 16.66
C PHE A 48 -9.12 -1.75 17.76
N GLN A 49 -9.14 -2.23 19.01
CA GLN A 49 -9.59 -1.45 20.17
C GLN A 49 -8.46 -0.59 20.76
N ASN A 50 -7.24 -1.12 20.81
CA ASN A 50 -6.14 -0.50 21.55
C ASN A 50 -5.11 0.21 20.65
N ASN A 51 -5.12 -0.03 19.34
CA ASN A 51 -4.21 0.60 18.40
C ASN A 51 -4.98 1.49 17.40
N GLU A 52 -4.77 2.80 17.54
CA GLU A 52 -5.35 3.82 16.66
C GLU A 52 -4.98 3.59 15.18
N VAL A 53 -3.80 3.03 14.91
CA VAL A 53 -3.35 2.74 13.54
C VAL A 53 -4.21 1.65 12.90
N ASP A 54 -4.42 0.55 13.62
CA ASP A 54 -5.18 -0.61 13.14
C ASP A 54 -6.66 -0.26 12.99
N SER A 55 -7.22 0.47 13.97
CA SER A 55 -8.58 1.01 13.89
C SER A 55 -8.79 1.95 12.69
N ASN A 56 -7.83 2.85 12.44
CA ASN A 56 -7.86 3.74 11.29
C ASN A 56 -7.67 3.00 9.96
N ALA A 57 -6.87 1.94 9.93
CA ALA A 57 -6.70 1.13 8.74
C ALA A 57 -8.02 0.41 8.41
N LEU A 58 -8.63 -0.26 9.39
CA LEU A 58 -9.90 -0.97 9.24
C LEU A 58 -11.02 -0.05 8.74
N SER A 59 -11.22 1.11 9.38
CA SER A 59 -12.29 2.06 8.98
C SER A 59 -12.13 2.59 7.55
N VAL A 60 -10.91 2.67 7.04
CA VAL A 60 -10.62 3.11 5.68
C VAL A 60 -10.78 1.98 4.67
N VAL A 61 -10.31 0.78 5.02
CA VAL A 61 -10.24 -0.37 4.12
C VAL A 61 -11.58 -1.08 3.98
N LYS A 62 -12.31 -1.27 5.08
CA LYS A 62 -13.58 -2.02 5.11
C LYS A 62 -14.60 -1.57 4.05
N PRO A 63 -14.80 -0.27 3.76
CA PRO A 63 -15.73 0.17 2.72
C PRO A 63 -15.15 0.15 1.28
N LEU A 64 -13.89 -0.25 1.08
CA LEU A 64 -13.23 -0.18 -0.22
C LEU A 64 -13.10 -1.55 -0.89
N GLN A 65 -13.29 -1.58 -2.21
CA GLN A 65 -12.92 -2.73 -3.03
C GLN A 65 -11.41 -2.73 -3.31
N LEU A 66 -10.61 -3.07 -2.30
CA LEU A 66 -9.17 -3.27 -2.49
C LEU A 66 -8.88 -4.61 -3.17
N VAL A 67 -7.99 -4.60 -4.17
CA VAL A 67 -7.45 -5.78 -4.85
C VAL A 67 -5.93 -5.72 -4.75
N GLY A 68 -5.29 -6.85 -4.49
CA GLY A 68 -3.83 -6.98 -4.44
C GLY A 68 -3.38 -8.17 -5.26
N ARG A 69 -2.06 -8.33 -5.38
CA ARG A 69 -1.47 -9.55 -5.92
C ARG A 69 -1.72 -10.74 -5.00
N ASP A 70 -1.68 -11.94 -5.56
CA ASP A 70 -1.59 -13.17 -4.78
C ASP A 70 -0.26 -13.19 -4.01
N MET A 71 -0.33 -13.52 -2.72
CA MET A 71 0.82 -13.56 -1.81
C MET A 71 1.22 -14.99 -1.41
N SER A 72 0.54 -15.99 -1.97
CA SER A 72 0.94 -17.40 -1.84
C SER A 72 2.25 -17.68 -2.60
N GLU A 73 2.56 -16.87 -3.59
CA GLU A 73 3.81 -16.96 -4.35
C GLU A 73 4.95 -16.17 -3.70
N ARG A 74 6.15 -16.75 -3.74
CA ARG A 74 7.36 -16.11 -3.24
C ARG A 74 7.70 -14.87 -4.08
N ASN A 75 8.18 -13.80 -3.42
CA ASN A 75 8.66 -12.60 -4.10
C ASN A 75 10.14 -12.34 -3.74
N ALA A 76 11.05 -12.80 -4.60
CA ALA A 76 12.49 -12.77 -4.35
C ALA A 76 13.06 -11.35 -4.10
N HIS A 77 12.45 -10.31 -4.67
CA HIS A 77 12.88 -8.93 -4.50
C HIS A 77 12.51 -8.38 -3.12
N ILE A 78 11.29 -8.67 -2.66
CA ILE A 78 10.80 -8.24 -1.36
C ILE A 78 11.54 -8.97 -0.24
N ASP A 79 11.79 -10.27 -0.44
CA ASP A 79 12.53 -11.10 0.51
C ASP A 79 14.05 -10.80 0.52
N ARG A 80 14.53 -9.83 -0.28
CA ARG A 80 15.95 -9.45 -0.44
C ARG A 80 16.87 -10.62 -0.81
N ASN A 81 16.32 -11.66 -1.42
CA ASN A 81 17.07 -12.83 -1.86
C ASN A 81 17.83 -12.49 -3.15
N LYS A 82 19.16 -12.53 -3.08
CA LYS A 82 20.05 -12.31 -4.23
C LYS A 82 20.41 -13.66 -4.88
N GLY A 83 20.68 -13.64 -6.18
CA GLY A 83 21.13 -14.83 -6.92
C GLY A 83 20.02 -15.82 -7.29
N MET A 84 18.76 -15.41 -7.15
CA MET A 84 17.60 -16.19 -7.58
C MET A 84 17.50 -16.21 -9.11
N LYS A 85 16.74 -17.16 -9.67
CA LYS A 85 16.51 -17.22 -11.11
C LYS A 85 15.68 -16.01 -11.55
N VAL A 86 15.90 -15.55 -12.78
CA VAL A 86 15.26 -14.31 -13.30
C VAL A 86 13.73 -14.32 -13.17
N HIS A 87 13.07 -15.47 -13.41
CA HIS A 87 11.62 -15.58 -13.30
C HIS A 87 11.10 -15.42 -11.87
N GLU A 88 11.92 -15.66 -10.84
CA GLU A 88 11.53 -15.48 -9.43
C GLU A 88 11.43 -14.00 -9.05
N TYR A 89 11.87 -13.09 -9.93
CA TYR A 89 11.67 -11.65 -9.81
C TYR A 89 10.46 -11.14 -10.60
N TYR A 90 9.73 -12.00 -11.34
CA TYR A 90 8.62 -11.57 -12.20
C TYR A 90 7.44 -10.96 -11.43
N ASN A 91 7.20 -11.42 -10.21
CA ASN A 91 6.12 -10.89 -9.36
C ASN A 91 6.29 -9.39 -9.02
N VAL A 92 7.52 -8.87 -9.11
CA VAL A 92 7.80 -7.43 -8.97
C VAL A 92 7.35 -6.65 -10.21
N PHE A 93 7.48 -7.26 -11.38
CA PHE A 93 7.05 -6.63 -12.64
C PHE A 93 5.53 -6.65 -12.77
N ALA A 94 4.83 -7.61 -12.16
CA ALA A 94 3.36 -7.62 -12.13
C ALA A 94 2.80 -6.34 -11.48
N ASP A 95 3.32 -5.95 -10.30
CA ASP A 95 2.89 -4.71 -9.63
C ASP A 95 3.21 -3.47 -10.48
N LEU A 96 4.37 -3.47 -11.14
CA LEU A 96 4.76 -2.38 -12.05
C LEU A 96 3.80 -2.29 -13.24
N ILE A 97 3.43 -3.43 -13.85
CA ILE A 97 2.48 -3.50 -14.97
C ILE A 97 1.10 -3.03 -14.55
N ILE A 98 0.62 -3.43 -13.37
CA ILE A 98 -0.64 -2.95 -12.80
C ILE A 98 -0.61 -1.43 -12.63
N GLY A 99 0.48 -0.89 -12.08
CA GLY A 99 0.68 0.55 -11.98
C GLY A 99 0.69 1.24 -13.34
N ILE A 100 1.31 0.63 -14.37
CA ILE A 100 1.34 1.19 -15.72
C ILE A 100 -0.07 1.26 -16.34
N GLY A 101 -0.91 0.26 -16.08
CA GLY A 101 -2.29 0.21 -16.57
C GLY A 101 -3.28 1.08 -15.78
N ALA A 102 -2.87 1.68 -14.66
CA ALA A 102 -3.77 2.41 -13.79
C ALA A 102 -4.17 3.80 -14.35
N ARG A 103 -5.46 4.13 -14.25
CA ARG A 103 -5.99 5.46 -14.62
C ARG A 103 -5.45 6.57 -13.73
N CYS A 104 -5.38 6.30 -12.43
CA CYS A 104 -4.85 7.20 -11.41
C CYS A 104 -3.89 6.43 -10.50
N ILE A 105 -2.77 7.06 -10.14
CA ILE A 105 -1.84 6.47 -9.17
C ILE A 105 -1.77 7.39 -7.96
N SER A 106 -2.06 6.80 -6.79
CA SER A 106 -1.83 7.45 -5.50
C SER A 106 -0.70 6.74 -4.77
N TYR A 107 0.27 7.50 -4.28
CA TYR A 107 1.45 6.95 -3.63
C TYR A 107 1.89 7.83 -2.45
N GLY A 108 2.55 7.18 -1.50
CA GLY A 108 3.21 7.82 -0.36
C GLY A 108 4.72 7.86 -0.60
N LEU A 109 5.43 6.91 -0.01
CA LEU A 109 6.87 6.74 -0.15
C LEU A 109 7.17 5.59 -1.12
N GLY A 110 8.03 5.82 -2.11
CA GLY A 110 8.59 4.75 -2.94
C GLY A 110 8.67 5.06 -4.44
N TYR A 111 9.79 4.63 -5.06
CA TYR A 111 10.10 4.91 -6.46
C TYR A 111 9.34 4.03 -7.48
N TYR A 112 8.75 2.91 -7.06
CA TYR A 112 8.05 2.00 -7.97
C TYR A 112 6.79 2.63 -8.57
N ALA A 113 5.99 3.30 -7.74
CA ALA A 113 4.84 4.06 -8.23
C ALA A 113 5.28 5.21 -9.15
N VAL A 114 6.37 5.90 -8.81
CA VAL A 114 6.94 6.96 -9.66
C VAL A 114 7.41 6.43 -11.01
N LEU A 115 8.04 5.26 -11.04
CA LEU A 115 8.45 4.58 -12.27
C LEU A 115 7.23 4.20 -13.12
N ALA A 116 6.23 3.56 -12.52
CA ALA A 116 4.99 3.18 -13.19
C ALA A 116 4.31 4.39 -13.84
N MET A 117 4.19 5.50 -13.10
CA MET A 117 3.62 6.75 -13.61
C MET A 117 4.38 7.32 -14.81
N LYS A 118 5.72 7.28 -14.76
CA LYS A 118 6.57 7.78 -15.85
C LYS A 118 6.40 6.94 -17.11
N ILE A 119 6.33 5.61 -16.97
CA ILE A 119 6.13 4.69 -18.10
C ILE A 119 4.72 4.86 -18.68
N ALA A 120 3.69 4.92 -17.83
CA ALA A 120 2.29 5.07 -18.24
C ALA A 120 1.97 6.43 -18.87
N ASN A 121 2.82 7.44 -18.67
CA ASN A 121 2.52 8.84 -18.92
C ASN A 121 1.17 9.28 -18.29
N THR A 122 0.80 8.70 -17.15
CA THR A 122 -0.49 8.99 -16.49
C THR A 122 -0.51 10.44 -16.02
N GLN A 123 -1.65 11.12 -16.25
CA GLN A 123 -1.86 12.50 -15.86
C GLN A 123 -2.48 12.63 -14.46
N CYS A 124 -3.11 11.57 -13.96
CA CYS A 124 -3.75 11.55 -12.65
C CYS A 124 -2.79 11.02 -11.59
N ARG A 125 -2.15 11.95 -10.88
CA ARG A 125 -1.12 11.66 -9.87
C ARG A 125 -1.50 12.28 -8.55
N ILE A 126 -1.49 11.46 -7.50
CA ILE A 126 -1.95 11.85 -6.18
C ILE A 126 -0.86 11.54 -5.16
N LEU A 127 -0.15 12.58 -4.70
CA LEU A 127 0.87 12.45 -3.69
C LEU A 127 0.24 12.61 -2.30
N SER A 128 0.39 11.57 -1.47
CA SER A 128 -0.20 11.53 -0.12
C SER A 128 0.73 11.99 1.00
N THR A 129 2.04 12.10 0.74
CA THR A 129 3.00 12.62 1.72
C THR A 129 3.97 13.57 1.05
N LYS A 130 4.26 14.70 1.69
CA LYS A 130 5.33 15.61 1.24
C LYS A 130 6.67 14.88 1.39
N GLU A 131 7.24 14.39 0.30
CA GLU A 131 8.56 13.76 0.34
C GLU A 131 9.59 14.82 0.76
N THR A 132 10.22 14.62 1.92
CA THR A 132 11.30 15.51 2.41
C THR A 132 12.66 15.17 1.78
N TRP A 133 12.73 14.10 0.99
CA TRP A 133 13.97 13.62 0.37
C TRP A 133 14.00 13.89 -1.14
N GLY A 134 14.15 15.18 -1.51
CA GLY A 134 14.74 15.58 -2.80
C GLY A 134 13.89 15.44 -4.07
N VAL A 135 12.62 15.06 -3.99
CA VAL A 135 11.73 15.06 -5.16
C VAL A 135 10.98 16.39 -5.19
N TYR A 136 11.32 17.24 -6.16
CA TYR A 136 10.57 18.45 -6.45
C TYR A 136 9.13 18.09 -6.84
N VAL A 137 8.16 18.48 -6.01
CA VAL A 137 6.73 18.40 -6.35
C VAL A 137 6.50 19.17 -7.64
N LYS A 138 6.10 18.49 -8.72
CA LYS A 138 5.81 19.15 -10.00
C LYS A 138 4.45 19.85 -9.94
N ALA A 139 4.30 20.95 -10.67
CA ALA A 139 3.11 21.81 -10.69
C ALA A 139 1.78 21.11 -11.07
N ASN A 140 1.81 19.88 -11.60
CA ASN A 140 0.62 19.13 -12.01
C ASN A 140 0.23 18.00 -11.04
N GLU A 141 0.87 17.90 -9.88
CA GLU A 141 0.51 16.90 -8.86
C GLU A 141 -0.63 17.42 -8.00
N ARG A 142 -1.70 16.60 -7.86
CA ARG A 142 -2.73 16.86 -6.85
C ARG A 142 -2.20 16.40 -5.51
N VAL A 143 -1.80 17.35 -4.68
CA VAL A 143 -1.39 17.08 -3.31
C VAL A 143 -2.64 17.01 -2.44
N CYS A 144 -2.87 15.86 -1.79
CA CYS A 144 -3.83 15.78 -0.71
C CYS A 144 -3.15 16.17 0.59
N GLU A 145 -3.40 17.38 1.07
CA GLU A 145 -3.12 17.74 2.46
C GLU A 145 -4.27 17.19 3.32
N VAL A 146 -4.13 15.95 3.79
CA VAL A 146 -4.98 15.47 4.89
C VAL A 146 -4.23 15.74 6.18
N GLU A 147 -4.82 16.54 7.06
CA GLU A 147 -4.28 16.78 8.40
C GLU A 147 -4.13 15.44 9.14
N ASN A 148 -2.97 15.29 9.82
CA ASN A 148 -2.56 14.21 10.76
C ASN A 148 -1.53 13.15 10.21
N PRO A 149 -0.31 13.02 10.81
CA PRO A 149 0.85 12.35 10.20
C PRO A 149 1.02 10.85 10.53
N LEU A 150 -0.06 10.12 10.85
CA LEU A 150 0.02 8.74 11.36
C LEU A 150 0.43 7.68 10.31
N GLY A 151 0.51 8.04 9.02
CA GLY A 151 0.79 7.09 7.92
C GLY A 151 2.16 6.41 7.98
N ALA A 152 3.18 7.07 8.54
CA ALA A 152 4.53 6.51 8.65
C ALA A 152 4.64 5.43 9.74
N LYS A 153 3.81 5.49 10.80
CA LYS A 153 3.86 4.56 11.93
C LYS A 153 3.35 3.15 11.58
N VAL A 154 2.50 3.00 10.55
CA VAL A 154 1.92 1.71 10.14
C VAL A 154 3.00 0.75 9.62
N ILE A 155 3.93 1.25 8.81
CA ILE A 155 5.01 0.46 8.22
C ILE A 155 6.01 0.05 9.32
N GLU A 156 6.22 0.92 10.31
CA GLU A 156 7.14 0.69 11.41
C GLU A 156 6.58 -0.30 12.45
N SER A 157 5.27 -0.24 12.75
CA SER A 157 4.63 -1.18 13.66
C SER A 157 4.57 -2.61 13.10
N LEU A 158 4.35 -2.78 11.80
CA LEU A 158 4.38 -4.09 11.14
C LEU A 158 5.80 -4.68 11.12
N ARG A 159 6.83 -3.87 10.81
CA ARG A 159 8.24 -4.30 10.90
C ARG A 159 8.69 -4.71 12.31
N PHE A 160 8.04 -4.20 13.36
CA PHE A 160 8.34 -4.57 14.75
C PHE A 160 7.72 -5.92 15.13
N ARG A 161 6.56 -6.27 14.57
CA ARG A 161 5.85 -7.52 14.88
C ARG A 161 6.58 -8.77 14.33
N ASP A 162 7.26 -8.67 13.19
CA ASP A 162 8.10 -9.75 12.64
C ASP A 162 9.26 -10.17 13.55
N ARG A 163 9.86 -9.23 14.30
CA ARG A 163 10.97 -9.56 15.20
C ARG A 163 10.55 -10.37 16.41
N ASN A 164 9.27 -10.28 16.81
CA ASN A 164 8.74 -11.00 17.95
C ASN A 164 8.12 -12.34 17.54
N ALA A 165 7.60 -12.47 16.32
CA ALA A 165 7.07 -13.75 15.80
C ALA A 165 8.15 -14.76 15.39
N THR A 166 9.41 -14.32 15.19
CA THR A 166 10.55 -15.20 14.88
C THR A 166 11.37 -15.62 16.12
N GLN A 167 10.92 -15.29 17.33
CA GLN A 167 11.56 -15.69 18.61
C GLN A 167 10.74 -16.68 19.45
N SER A 168 9.66 -17.25 18.91
CA SER A 168 8.85 -18.28 19.58
C SER A 168 8.93 -19.63 18.88
#